data_AF-A0A9N7R8P7-F1
#
_entry.id   AF-A0A9N7R8P7-F1
#
_cell.length_a   1.000
_cell.length_b   1.000
_cell.length_c   1.000
_cell.angle_alpha   90.00
_cell.angle_beta   90.00
_cell.angle_gamma   90.00
#
_symmetry.space_group_name_H-M   'P 1'
#
loop_
_entity.id
_entity.type
_entity.pdbx_description
1 polymer ?
#
loop_
_entity_poly.entity_id
_entity_poly.type
_entity_poly.pdbx_seq_one_letter_code
_entity_poly.pdbx_strand_id
1 'polypeptide(L)'
;MNKTTDGSLLVIDLWYDYPNGRNFNIIQYQLGKKLYDLEWNNGTSYFYTLDDNKECQTKHVPVGILRPDWLDGANYLGRVYKDGFLCNVWEKVDFIWYYEDVATKRPVYWAFYTGMVAHVMTFEVGKVLDDLNWQAPVYCFEEAAERKNIVAFLDPASGFSMRDVRSSVNPMVI
;
A
#
# COMPACT_ATOMS: atom_id res chain seq x y z
N MET A 1 2.21 19.70 1.09
CA MET A 1 2.27 18.69 0.00
C MET A 1 3.07 17.50 0.52
N ASN A 2 2.67 16.28 0.18
CA ASN A 2 3.35 15.09 0.70
C ASN A 2 4.74 14.97 0.09
N LYS A 3 5.68 14.48 0.89
CA LYS A 3 7.09 14.37 0.52
C LYS A 3 7.66 13.06 1.05
N THR A 4 8.29 12.30 0.17
CA THR A 4 9.05 11.08 0.51
C THR A 4 10.38 11.40 1.21
N THR A 5 11.06 10.37 1.71
CA THR A 5 12.38 10.48 2.32
C THR A 5 13.44 11.09 1.39
N ASP A 6 13.44 10.73 0.11
CA ASP A 6 14.38 11.28 -0.90
C ASP A 6 13.99 12.70 -1.38
N GLY A 7 12.84 13.20 -0.92
CA GLY A 7 12.34 14.52 -1.21
C GLY A 7 11.43 14.64 -2.43
N SER A 8 11.11 13.53 -3.10
CA SER A 8 10.09 13.49 -4.14
C SER A 8 8.72 13.92 -3.62
N LEU A 9 8.01 14.75 -4.39
CA LEU A 9 6.68 15.22 -4.05
C LEU A 9 5.60 14.31 -4.65
N LEU A 10 4.52 14.12 -3.90
CA LEU A 10 3.38 13.32 -4.34
C LEU A 10 2.05 13.81 -3.75
N VAL A 11 0.95 13.32 -4.33
CA VAL A 11 -0.41 13.41 -3.79
C VAL A 11 -0.93 12.00 -3.60
N ILE A 12 -1.70 11.78 -2.52
CA ILE A 12 -2.36 10.51 -2.24
C ILE A 12 -3.85 10.78 -2.10
N ASP A 13 -4.67 10.08 -2.87
CA ASP A 13 -6.08 9.89 -2.56
C ASP A 13 -6.19 8.61 -1.74
N LEU A 14 -6.54 8.74 -0.46
CA LEU A 14 -6.69 7.61 0.46
C LEU A 14 -8.16 7.29 0.66
N TRP A 15 -8.55 6.07 0.31
CA TRP A 15 -9.87 5.51 0.58
C TRP A 15 -9.77 4.49 1.70
N TYR A 16 -10.56 4.69 2.75
CA TYR A 16 -10.51 3.86 3.94
C TYR A 16 -11.90 3.31 4.26
N ASP A 17 -12.04 1.99 4.19
CA ASP A 17 -13.29 1.28 4.42
C ASP A 17 -13.03 0.07 5.35
N TYR A 18 -12.88 0.40 6.64
CA TYR A 18 -12.61 -0.59 7.68
C TYR A 18 -13.68 -1.67 7.83
N PRO A 19 -14.99 -1.36 7.79
CA PRO A 19 -16.04 -2.40 7.88
C PRO A 19 -15.91 -3.48 6.81
N ASN A 20 -15.50 -3.11 5.58
CA ASN A 20 -15.23 -4.06 4.50
C ASN A 20 -13.74 -4.49 4.42
N GLY A 21 -12.94 -4.11 5.41
CA GLY A 21 -11.57 -4.60 5.56
C GLY A 21 -10.61 -4.16 4.46
N ARG A 22 -10.76 -2.95 3.91
CA ARG A 22 -9.98 -2.48 2.77
C ARG A 22 -9.49 -1.04 2.92
N ASN A 23 -8.26 -0.79 2.48
CA ASN A 23 -7.60 0.51 2.45
C ASN A 23 -6.92 0.69 1.08
N PHE A 24 -7.02 1.87 0.48
CA PHE A 24 -6.53 2.08 -0.87
C PHE A 24 -5.86 3.44 -1.02
N ASN A 25 -4.54 3.43 -1.17
CA ASN A 25 -3.74 4.61 -1.52
C ASN A 25 -3.59 4.69 -3.04
N ILE A 26 -4.10 5.77 -3.63
CA ILE A 26 -3.85 6.11 -5.04
C ILE A 26 -2.82 7.23 -5.06
N ILE A 27 -1.60 6.88 -5.44
CA ILE A 27 -0.40 7.71 -5.25
C ILE A 27 0.04 8.29 -6.59
N GLN A 28 0.01 9.61 -6.72
CA GLN A 28 0.52 10.33 -7.88
C GLN A 28 1.80 11.08 -7.51
N TYR A 29 2.95 10.62 -8.02
CA TYR A 29 4.20 11.35 -7.92
C TYR A 29 4.19 12.56 -8.86
N GLN A 30 4.82 13.66 -8.46
CA GLN A 30 4.93 14.86 -9.31
C GLN A 30 5.70 14.55 -10.61
N LEU A 31 6.78 13.77 -10.51
CA LEU A 31 7.65 13.38 -11.63
C LEU A 31 7.81 11.86 -11.67
N GLY A 32 6.71 11.12 -11.78
CA GLY A 32 6.74 9.66 -11.79
C GLY A 32 5.41 9.01 -12.15
N LYS A 33 5.39 7.68 -12.09
CA LYS A 33 4.21 6.87 -12.38
C LYS A 33 3.14 7.00 -11.30
N LYS A 34 1.89 6.74 -11.69
CA LYS A 34 0.78 6.59 -10.74
C LYS A 34 0.81 5.19 -10.16
N LEU A 35 0.99 5.10 -8.85
CA LEU A 35 1.06 3.84 -8.11
C LEU A 35 -0.25 3.64 -7.35
N TYR A 36 -0.74 2.40 -7.36
CA TYR A 36 -1.92 1.96 -6.63
C TYR A 36 -1.46 0.99 -5.55
N ASP A 37 -1.79 1.29 -4.31
CA ASP A 37 -1.47 0.48 -3.14
C ASP A 37 -2.76 0.08 -2.43
N LEU A 38 -3.25 -1.10 -2.78
CA LEU A 38 -4.49 -1.70 -2.29
C LEU A 38 -4.17 -2.70 -1.19
N GLU A 39 -4.69 -2.44 0.01
CA GLU A 39 -4.43 -3.21 1.21
C GLU A 39 -5.72 -3.82 1.76
N TRP A 40 -5.64 -5.08 2.16
CA TRP A 40 -6.74 -5.81 2.78
C TRP A 40 -6.43 -6.16 4.23
N ASN A 41 -7.47 -6.30 5.05
CA ASN A 41 -7.37 -6.59 6.48
C ASN A 41 -6.78 -7.98 6.80
N ASN A 42 -6.69 -8.87 5.81
CA ASN A 42 -5.98 -10.15 5.93
C ASN A 42 -4.45 -10.00 5.81
N GLY A 43 -3.95 -8.78 5.68
CA GLY A 43 -2.53 -8.46 5.57
C GLY A 43 -1.99 -8.54 4.14
N THR A 44 -2.81 -8.82 3.13
CA THR A 44 -2.35 -8.77 1.73
C THR A 44 -2.40 -7.34 1.21
N SER A 45 -1.30 -6.91 0.58
CA SER A 45 -1.19 -5.62 -0.11
C SER A 45 -0.74 -5.82 -1.56
N TYR A 46 -1.33 -5.09 -2.49
CA TYR A 46 -0.99 -5.07 -3.91
C TYR A 46 -0.48 -3.68 -4.29
N PHE A 47 0.74 -3.61 -4.79
CA PHE A 47 1.36 -2.40 -5.32
C PHE A 47 1.41 -2.53 -6.84
N TYR A 48 0.63 -1.76 -7.58
CA TYR A 48 0.53 -1.92 -9.04
C TYR A 48 0.43 -0.60 -9.79
N THR A 49 0.71 -0.65 -11.09
CA THR A 49 0.43 0.43 -12.04
C THR A 49 -0.69 0.01 -12.98
N LEU A 50 -1.52 0.93 -13.44
CA LEU A 50 -2.57 0.66 -14.46
C LEU A 50 -2.16 1.09 -15.88
N ASP A 51 -0.90 1.50 -16.05
CA ASP A 51 -0.33 1.83 -17.35
C ASP A 51 0.07 0.57 -18.14
N ASP A 52 0.56 0.76 -19.36
CA ASP A 52 0.92 -0.34 -20.26
C ASP A 52 2.03 -1.25 -19.73
N ASN A 53 2.80 -0.78 -18.72
CA ASN A 53 3.85 -1.58 -18.09
C ASN A 53 3.27 -2.70 -17.21
N LYS A 54 2.04 -2.52 -16.69
CA LYS A 54 1.30 -3.52 -15.89
C LYS A 54 2.15 -4.13 -14.77
N GLU A 55 2.83 -3.28 -14.02
CA GLU A 55 3.66 -3.75 -12.92
C GLU A 55 2.76 -4.14 -11.74
N CYS A 56 3.08 -5.24 -11.06
CA CYS A 56 2.46 -5.58 -9.79
C CYS A 56 3.44 -6.26 -8.84
N GLN A 57 3.38 -5.87 -7.56
CA GLN A 57 4.05 -6.53 -6.47
C GLN A 57 3.03 -6.86 -5.38
N THR A 58 2.93 -8.15 -5.03
CA THR A 58 2.13 -8.59 -3.88
C THR A 58 3.03 -8.66 -2.64
N LYS A 59 2.58 -8.08 -1.53
CA LYS A 59 3.25 -8.17 -0.22
C LYS A 59 2.29 -8.69 0.83
N HIS A 60 2.85 -9.36 1.82
CA HIS A 60 2.12 -9.72 3.04
C HIS A 60 2.65 -8.89 4.21
N VAL A 61 1.78 -8.07 4.78
CA VAL A 61 2.02 -7.13 5.87
C VAL A 61 1.13 -7.58 7.05
N PRO A 62 1.65 -8.34 8.02
CA PRO A 62 0.83 -8.96 9.07
C PRO A 62 -0.01 -8.00 9.92
N VAL A 63 0.40 -6.73 10.02
CA VAL A 63 -0.37 -5.70 10.73
C VAL A 63 -1.68 -5.33 10.01
N GLY A 64 -1.76 -5.57 8.70
CA GLY A 64 -2.92 -5.24 7.87
C GLY A 64 -3.19 -3.73 7.80
N ILE A 65 -4.46 -3.39 7.57
CA ILE A 65 -4.91 -1.99 7.50
C ILE A 65 -5.00 -1.37 8.90
N LEU A 66 -4.81 -0.05 8.97
CA LEU A 66 -4.93 0.72 10.20
C LEU A 66 -6.32 0.50 10.83
N ARG A 67 -6.38 0.12 12.10
CA ARG A 67 -7.66 -0.08 12.81
C ARG A 67 -8.22 1.24 13.35
N PRO A 68 -9.54 1.37 13.58
CA PRO A 68 -10.12 2.59 14.15
C PRO A 68 -9.52 2.98 15.52
N ASP A 69 -9.08 1.99 16.29
CA ASP A 69 -8.48 2.15 17.62
C ASP A 69 -6.94 2.28 17.59
N TRP A 70 -6.33 2.53 16.42
CA TRP A 70 -4.87 2.46 16.25
C TRP A 70 -4.05 3.37 17.17
N LEU A 71 -4.66 4.41 17.78
CA LEU A 71 -4.04 5.26 18.79
C LEU A 71 -3.97 4.63 20.18
N ASP A 72 -4.56 3.46 20.42
CA ASP A 72 -4.49 2.78 21.72
C ASP A 72 -3.03 2.53 22.12
N GLY A 73 -2.63 2.98 23.31
CA GLY A 73 -1.23 2.93 23.75
C GLY A 73 -0.27 3.89 23.04
N ALA A 74 -0.76 4.93 22.34
CA ALA A 74 0.08 6.02 21.85
C ALA A 74 0.50 6.99 22.96
N ASN A 75 1.68 7.60 22.80
CA ASN A 75 2.20 8.62 23.70
C ASN A 75 1.64 9.99 23.29
N TYR A 76 0.97 10.68 24.21
CA TYR A 76 0.57 12.08 23.97
C TYR A 76 1.75 13.01 24.23
N LEU A 77 2.09 13.83 23.24
CA LEU A 77 3.25 14.73 23.29
C LEU A 77 2.88 16.20 23.57
N GLY A 78 1.60 16.52 23.62
CA GLY A 78 1.10 17.87 23.87
C GLY A 78 0.47 18.51 22.64
N ARG A 79 0.46 19.85 22.60
CA ARG A 79 -0.21 20.63 21.55
C ARG A 79 0.76 21.53 20.81
N VAL A 80 0.62 21.59 19.50
CA VAL A 80 1.42 22.47 18.64
C VAL A 80 0.57 23.07 17.53
N TYR A 81 0.98 24.22 16.99
CA TYR A 81 0.39 24.71 15.74
C TYR A 81 1.06 24.03 14.54
N LYS A 82 0.25 23.47 13.64
CA LYS A 82 0.69 22.84 12.38
C LYS A 82 -0.28 23.19 11.26
N ASP A 83 0.24 23.71 10.15
CA ASP A 83 -0.54 24.07 8.94
C ASP A 83 -1.77 24.96 9.23
N GLY A 84 -1.67 25.82 10.25
CA GLY A 84 -2.75 26.72 10.68
C GLY A 84 -3.73 26.13 11.71
N PHE A 85 -3.57 24.87 12.10
CA PHE A 85 -4.41 24.19 13.10
C PHE A 85 -3.68 24.05 14.44
N LEU A 86 -4.41 24.18 15.54
CA LEU A 86 -3.91 23.75 16.85
C LEU A 86 -4.11 22.24 16.96
N CYS A 87 -3.04 21.46 16.98
CA CYS A 87 -3.09 20.01 16.93
C CYS A 87 -2.72 19.37 18.27
N ASN A 88 -3.43 18.32 18.65
CA ASN A 88 -2.92 17.28 19.55
C ASN A 88 -1.84 16.48 18.80
N VAL A 89 -0.73 16.19 19.46
CA VAL A 89 0.36 15.38 18.87
C VAL A 89 0.48 14.05 19.61
N TRP A 90 0.47 12.97 18.85
CA TRP A 90 0.64 11.61 19.33
C TRP A 90 1.83 10.95 18.66
N GLU A 91 2.59 10.18 19.41
CA GLU A 91 3.61 9.27 18.90
C GLU A 91 3.16 7.84 19.09
N LYS A 92 3.35 6.99 18.07
CA LYS A 92 3.04 5.57 18.15
C LYS A 92 4.24 4.75 17.72
N VAL A 93 4.69 3.88 18.62
CA VAL A 93 5.77 2.88 18.45
C VAL A 93 7.06 3.45 17.82
N ASP A 94 7.40 4.69 18.15
CA ASP A 94 8.54 5.45 17.61
C ASP A 94 8.60 5.48 16.07
N PHE A 95 7.44 5.25 15.43
CA PHE A 95 7.32 5.02 13.99
C PHE A 95 6.54 6.15 13.32
N ILE A 96 5.44 6.61 13.95
CA ILE A 96 4.56 7.66 13.44
C ILE A 96 4.36 8.75 14.49
N TRP A 97 4.41 10.00 14.02
CA TRP A 97 3.88 11.16 14.72
C TRP A 97 2.62 11.66 14.01
N TYR A 98 1.53 11.74 14.77
CA TYR A 98 0.20 12.05 14.29
C TYR A 98 -0.33 13.33 14.88
N TYR A 99 -0.81 14.20 14.01
CA TYR A 99 -1.28 15.53 14.36
C TYR A 99 -2.77 15.58 14.06
N GLU A 100 -3.55 15.71 15.12
CA GLU A 100 -5.01 15.78 15.08
C GLU A 100 -5.45 17.19 15.45
N ASP A 101 -6.28 17.83 14.62
CA ASP A 101 -6.88 19.11 14.99
C ASP A 101 -7.69 18.98 16.29
N VAL A 102 -7.37 19.81 17.28
CA VAL A 102 -8.03 19.81 18.60
C VAL A 102 -9.52 20.05 18.45
N ALA A 103 -9.95 20.92 17.54
CA ALA A 103 -11.33 21.35 17.40
C ALA A 103 -12.21 20.27 16.75
N THR A 104 -11.75 19.70 15.63
CA THR A 104 -12.56 18.77 14.82
C THR A 104 -12.22 17.30 15.03
N LYS A 105 -11.12 16.97 15.72
CA LYS A 105 -10.58 15.62 15.86
C LYS A 105 -10.20 14.97 14.53
N ARG A 106 -9.93 15.79 13.51
CA ARG A 106 -9.55 15.31 12.18
C ARG A 106 -8.04 15.25 12.02
N PRO A 107 -7.52 14.32 11.20
CA PRO A 107 -6.10 14.28 10.88
C PRO A 107 -5.69 15.54 10.13
N VAL A 108 -4.55 16.12 10.50
CA VAL A 108 -3.95 17.30 9.84
C VAL A 108 -2.62 16.92 9.19
N TYR A 109 -1.77 16.18 9.91
CA TYR A 109 -0.42 15.90 9.46
C TYR A 109 0.10 14.58 10.04
N TRP A 110 0.93 13.92 9.25
CA TRP A 110 1.63 12.70 9.63
C TRP A 110 3.11 12.86 9.31
N ALA A 111 3.96 12.45 10.25
CA ALA A 111 5.39 12.25 10.00
C ALA A 111 5.75 10.82 10.36
N PHE A 112 6.58 10.20 9.52
CA PHE A 112 7.06 8.85 9.69
C PHE A 112 8.55 8.87 10.05
N TYR A 113 9.02 7.89 10.81
CA TYR A 113 10.43 7.77 11.19
C TYR A 113 11.39 7.72 10.00
N THR A 114 10.90 7.30 8.83
CA THR A 114 11.65 7.31 7.56
C THR A 114 11.93 8.72 7.04
N GLY A 115 11.31 9.76 7.60
CA GLY A 115 11.35 11.13 7.09
C GLY A 115 10.27 11.45 6.05
N MET A 116 9.40 10.48 5.70
CA MET A 116 8.20 10.77 4.90
C MET A 116 7.25 11.65 5.72
N VAL A 117 6.62 12.61 5.04
CA VAL A 117 5.60 13.48 5.64
C VAL A 117 4.36 13.55 4.76
N ALA A 118 3.18 13.54 5.38
CA ALA A 118 1.90 13.69 4.70
C ALA A 118 1.08 14.82 5.33
N HIS A 119 0.52 15.66 4.48
CA HIS A 119 -0.34 16.77 4.85
C HIS A 119 -1.76 16.47 4.37
N VAL A 120 -2.74 16.56 5.27
CA VAL A 120 -4.14 16.34 4.91
C VAL A 120 -4.70 17.61 4.28
N MET A 121 -5.03 17.52 2.99
CA MET A 121 -5.59 18.65 2.24
C MET A 121 -7.11 18.66 2.26
N THR A 122 -7.73 17.47 2.21
CA THR A 122 -9.18 17.28 2.28
C THR A 122 -9.50 16.05 3.12
N PHE A 123 -10.66 16.05 3.78
CA PHE A 123 -11.11 14.94 4.62
C PHE A 123 -12.64 14.85 4.59
N GLU A 124 -13.16 13.80 3.95
CA GLU A 124 -14.57 13.63 3.66
C GLU A 124 -15.09 12.33 4.28
N VAL A 125 -15.70 12.44 5.46
CA VAL A 125 -16.30 11.29 6.15
C VAL A 125 -17.52 10.79 5.36
N GLY A 126 -17.60 9.48 5.14
CA GLY A 126 -18.73 8.84 4.46
C GLY A 126 -18.64 8.86 2.93
N LYS A 127 -17.57 9.40 2.34
CA LYS A 127 -17.30 9.24 0.91
C LYS A 127 -16.95 7.79 0.62
N VAL A 128 -17.58 7.20 -0.40
CA VAL A 128 -17.41 5.78 -0.76
C VAL A 128 -16.81 5.69 -2.16
N LEU A 129 -15.96 4.70 -2.36
CA LEU A 129 -15.44 4.31 -3.65
C LEU A 129 -16.23 3.10 -4.17
N ASP A 130 -16.63 3.12 -5.45
CA ASP A 130 -17.37 2.01 -6.07
C ASP A 130 -16.64 0.67 -5.91
N ASP A 131 -17.40 -0.39 -5.59
CA ASP A 131 -16.85 -1.71 -5.26
C ASP A 131 -15.92 -2.30 -6.33
N LEU A 132 -16.19 -2.01 -7.61
CA LEU A 132 -15.34 -2.45 -8.73
C LEU A 132 -13.92 -1.87 -8.67
N ASN A 133 -13.74 -0.69 -8.10
CA ASN A 133 -12.43 -0.04 -8.00
C ASN A 133 -11.57 -0.60 -6.87
N TRP A 134 -12.12 -1.46 -6.01
CA TRP A 134 -11.38 -2.14 -4.94
C TRP A 134 -10.71 -3.44 -5.39
N GLN A 135 -10.77 -3.77 -6.69
CA GLN A 135 -10.20 -5.00 -7.22
C GLN A 135 -8.76 -4.80 -7.69
N ALA A 136 -7.87 -5.67 -7.25
CA ALA A 136 -6.53 -5.77 -7.83
C ALA A 136 -6.62 -6.27 -9.27
N PRO A 137 -5.77 -5.79 -10.19
CA PRO A 137 -5.74 -6.27 -11.57
C PRO A 137 -5.36 -7.75 -11.68
N VAL A 138 -5.81 -8.41 -12.76
CA VAL A 138 -5.60 -9.85 -12.97
C VAL A 138 -4.12 -10.26 -13.03
N TYR A 139 -3.24 -9.40 -13.56
CA TYR A 139 -1.81 -9.68 -13.65
C TYR A 139 -1.10 -9.70 -12.29
N CYS A 140 -1.72 -9.17 -11.23
CA CYS A 140 -1.21 -9.32 -9.86
C CYS A 140 -1.24 -10.78 -9.36
N PHE A 141 -1.98 -11.65 -10.03
CA PHE A 141 -2.16 -13.06 -9.64
C PHE A 141 -1.34 -14.02 -10.53
N GLU A 142 -0.71 -13.52 -11.59
CA GLU A 142 0.00 -14.35 -12.58
C GLU A 142 1.30 -14.94 -12.04
N GLU A 143 2.10 -14.21 -11.25
CA GLU A 143 3.32 -14.77 -10.63
C GLU A 143 3.02 -15.92 -9.65
N ALA A 144 1.86 -15.88 -8.99
CA ALA A 144 1.41 -16.97 -8.12
C ALA A 144 0.98 -18.19 -8.94
N ALA A 145 0.42 -17.98 -10.14
CA ALA A 145 0.09 -19.05 -11.07
C ALA A 145 1.36 -19.71 -11.65
N GLU A 146 2.37 -18.93 -12.03
CA GLU A 146 3.66 -19.48 -12.50
C GLU A 146 4.38 -20.27 -11.41
N ARG A 147 4.45 -19.77 -10.17
CA ARG A 147 5.01 -20.51 -9.04
C ARG A 147 4.22 -21.79 -8.73
N LYS A 148 2.89 -21.75 -8.77
CA LYS A 148 2.05 -22.96 -8.59
C LYS A 148 2.26 -23.96 -9.72
N ASN A 149 2.41 -23.50 -10.97
CA ASN A 149 2.73 -24.35 -12.10
C ASN A 149 4.09 -25.03 -11.88
N ILE A 150 5.13 -24.28 -11.52
CA ILE A 150 6.46 -24.82 -11.21
C ILE A 150 6.38 -25.85 -10.07
N VAL A 151 5.66 -25.56 -8.99
CA VAL A 151 5.49 -26.50 -7.88
C VAL A 151 4.69 -27.74 -8.30
N ALA A 152 3.67 -27.61 -9.16
CA ALA A 152 2.93 -28.74 -9.71
C ALA A 152 3.79 -29.62 -10.65
N PHE A 153 4.70 -29.02 -11.42
CA PHE A 153 5.68 -29.74 -12.25
C PHE A 153 6.76 -30.45 -11.40
N LEU A 154 7.02 -29.97 -10.19
CA LEU A 154 8.00 -30.55 -9.26
C LEU A 154 7.36 -31.52 -8.24
N ASP A 155 6.04 -31.65 -8.24
CA ASP A 155 5.33 -32.60 -7.39
C ASP A 155 5.65 -34.04 -7.85
N PRO A 156 6.24 -34.90 -7.01
CA PRO A 156 6.52 -36.29 -7.35
C PRO A 156 5.27 -37.09 -7.73
N ALA A 157 4.08 -36.63 -7.34
CA ALA A 157 2.79 -37.24 -7.70
C ALA A 157 2.33 -36.89 -9.12
N SER A 158 2.94 -35.90 -9.79
CA SER A 158 2.57 -35.44 -11.14
C SER A 158 3.00 -36.40 -12.26
N GLY A 159 3.82 -37.42 -11.96
CA GLY A 159 4.28 -38.42 -12.91
C GLY A 159 5.23 -37.91 -14.00
N PHE A 160 5.66 -36.64 -13.95
CA PHE A 160 6.54 -36.04 -14.94
C PHE A 160 8.02 -36.35 -14.64
N SER A 161 8.72 -36.98 -15.59
CA SER A 161 10.13 -37.31 -15.44
C SER A 161 11.00 -36.15 -15.92
N MET A 162 12.02 -35.78 -15.14
CA MET A 162 13.08 -34.83 -15.55
C MET A 162 13.83 -35.23 -16.85
N ARG A 163 13.56 -36.42 -17.41
CA ARG A 163 14.10 -36.90 -18.69
C ARG A 163 13.34 -36.37 -19.92
N ASP A 164 12.16 -35.81 -19.74
CA ASP A 164 11.34 -35.29 -20.86
C ASP A 164 11.70 -33.84 -21.24
N VAL A 165 12.57 -33.18 -20.47
CA VAL A 165 13.18 -31.89 -20.84
C VAL A 165 14.33 -32.15 -21.82
N ARG A 166 14.01 -32.59 -23.04
CA ARG A 166 14.94 -32.54 -24.17
C ARG A 166 14.68 -31.29 -24.99
N SER A 167 15.61 -30.34 -24.84
CA SER A 167 16.15 -29.50 -25.91
C SER A 167 15.16 -28.75 -26.81
N SER A 168 14.93 -27.48 -26.47
CA SER A 168 14.82 -26.42 -27.49
C SER A 168 15.63 -25.20 -27.07
N VAL A 169 16.91 -25.42 -26.74
CA VAL A 169 17.90 -24.35 -26.86
C VAL A 169 18.28 -24.33 -28.33
N ASN A 170 17.69 -23.40 -29.08
CA ASN A 170 18.12 -23.11 -30.43
C ASN A 170 19.34 -22.18 -30.30
N PRO A 171 20.57 -22.60 -30.66
CA PRO A 171 21.67 -21.68 -30.75
C PRO A 171 21.57 -20.99 -32.12
N MET A 172 21.33 -19.68 -32.14
CA MET A 172 21.58 -18.89 -33.35
C MET A 172 22.66 -17.85 -33.06
N VAL A 173 23.87 -18.25 -33.44
CA VAL A 173 25.00 -17.43 -33.91
C VAL A 173 24.57 -16.95 -35.32
N ILE A 174 24.67 -15.70 -35.78
CA ILE A 174 25.67 -14.61 -35.74
C ILE A 174 24.91 -13.28 -35.57
#